data_AF-A0A7K0QN89-F1
#
_entry.id   AF-A0A7K0QN89-F1
#
_cell.length_a   1.000
_cell.length_b   1.000
_cell.length_c   1.000
_cell.angle_alpha   90.00
_cell.angle_beta   90.00
_cell.angle_gamma   90.00
#
_symmetry.space_group_name_H-M   'P 1'
#
loop_
_entity.id
_entity.type
_entity.pdbx_description
1 polymer ?
#
loop_
_entity_poly.entity_id
_entity_poly.type
_entity_poly.pdbx_seq_one_letter_code
_entity_poly.pdbx_strand_id
1 'polypeptide(L)'
;MAEEADPAAADCAGDGVVDLRDRVERGERILFCEGDGFRGADRLRAGPRADERDGVRVGCDEQRRVVWRHGAGERNAHEARAIGRLRHGHRIVRPGAPIGSGAVLILLAPSEGKAAPPAGSAAVDLGALSHPGLTAQRLELIKRLTKLTAGPQAAALAALKLSAGQAAELERNRNLLAAPAAPAAQVYTGVLYQHLDLASLSAEVRRRAAQRVLIASALWGVVAPDDAIPAYRLSMGARLPGMKGLAAWWRTALEAALPPDGLVVDLRSGAYAAAWRPAGIELVEVGARTPQGKVISHMAKATRGAVARLLLQAGRTPRSAQDVAACVEAAGHTADLRPLPNDRGWALDVIAG
;
A
#
# COMPACT_ATOMS: atom_id res chain seq x y z
N MET A 1 4.99 41.91 -40.10
CA MET A 1 5.75 40.65 -40.14
C MET A 1 5.51 39.98 -38.82
N ALA A 2 4.68 38.93 -38.83
CA ALA A 2 4.22 38.22 -37.65
C ALA A 2 5.15 37.04 -37.38
N GLU A 3 5.51 36.86 -36.11
CA GLU A 3 6.37 35.79 -35.60
C GLU A 3 5.50 34.56 -35.32
N GLU A 4 5.78 33.44 -35.98
CA GLU A 4 5.06 32.17 -35.84
C GLU A 4 5.39 31.50 -34.50
N ALA A 5 4.34 31.12 -33.75
CA ALA A 5 4.43 30.39 -32.49
C ALA A 5 4.59 28.87 -32.72
N ASP A 6 5.46 28.25 -31.92
CA ASP A 6 5.75 26.80 -31.86
C ASP A 6 4.53 25.98 -31.35
N PRO A 7 4.05 24.96 -32.07
CA PRO A 7 2.85 24.20 -31.69
C PRO A 7 3.05 23.14 -30.59
N ALA A 8 4.23 23.05 -29.94
CA ALA A 8 4.49 22.00 -28.94
C ALA A 8 3.94 22.27 -27.51
N ALA A 9 3.21 23.37 -27.27
CA ALA A 9 2.81 23.80 -25.92
C ALA A 9 1.35 23.54 -25.52
N ALA A 10 0.57 22.77 -26.28
CA ALA A 10 -0.85 22.57 -26.01
C ALA A 10 -1.28 21.11 -26.12
N ASP A 11 -0.85 20.24 -25.20
CA ASP A 11 -1.66 19.06 -24.84
C ASP A 11 -1.24 18.46 -23.48
N CYS A 12 -1.75 19.03 -22.39
CA CYS A 12 -1.71 18.40 -21.06
C CYS A 12 -3.09 18.44 -20.38
N ALA A 13 -4.16 18.62 -21.16
CA ALA A 13 -5.53 18.70 -20.66
C ALA A 13 -6.46 17.89 -21.58
N GLY A 14 -6.36 16.57 -21.50
CA GLY A 14 -7.27 15.66 -22.21
C GLY A 14 -7.27 14.26 -21.60
N ASP A 15 -8.42 13.84 -21.08
CA ASP A 15 -8.69 12.44 -20.75
C ASP A 15 -8.72 11.63 -22.05
N GLY A 16 -7.63 10.92 -22.36
CA GLY A 16 -7.52 10.07 -23.55
C GLY A 16 -6.66 8.85 -23.28
N VAL A 17 -7.15 7.67 -23.66
CA VAL A 17 -6.33 6.45 -23.76
C VAL A 17 -5.41 6.64 -24.97
N VAL A 18 -4.11 6.81 -24.73
CA VAL A 18 -3.12 6.93 -25.81
C VAL A 18 -2.59 5.54 -26.15
N ASP A 19 -2.84 5.08 -27.39
CA ASP A 19 -2.19 3.90 -27.94
C ASP A 19 -0.72 4.23 -28.26
N LEU A 20 0.20 3.69 -27.44
CA LEU A 20 1.63 3.95 -27.54
C LEU A 20 2.29 3.28 -28.74
N ARG A 21 1.59 2.36 -29.42
CA ARG A 21 2.13 1.64 -30.59
C ARG A 21 2.31 2.59 -31.77
N ASP A 22 1.31 3.42 -32.00
CA ASP A 22 1.23 4.37 -33.12
C ASP A 22 2.30 5.47 -33.05
N ARG A 23 2.69 5.89 -31.83
CA ARG A 23 3.68 6.95 -31.61
C ARG A 23 5.12 6.46 -31.73
N VAL A 24 5.36 5.20 -31.38
CA VAL A 24 6.66 4.55 -31.56
C VAL A 24 6.93 4.27 -33.04
N GLU A 25 5.90 3.88 -33.82
CA GLU A 25 6.02 3.67 -35.27
C GLU A 25 6.31 4.97 -36.04
N ARG A 26 5.87 6.13 -35.51
CA ARG A 26 6.18 7.46 -36.06
C ARG A 26 7.53 8.05 -35.58
N GLY A 27 8.30 7.31 -34.78
CA GLY A 27 9.62 7.75 -34.32
C GLY A 27 9.58 8.94 -33.33
N GLU A 28 8.45 9.15 -32.66
CA GLU A 28 8.30 10.24 -31.68
C GLU A 28 9.09 9.94 -30.40
N ARG A 29 9.80 10.96 -29.87
CA ARG A 29 10.54 10.86 -28.60
C ARG A 29 9.58 10.81 -27.42
N ILE A 30 9.64 9.74 -26.63
CA ILE A 30 8.90 9.61 -25.36
C ILE A 30 9.88 9.82 -24.20
N LEU A 31 9.73 10.92 -23.46
CA LEU A 31 10.51 11.21 -22.26
C LEU A 31 9.77 10.69 -21.03
N PHE A 32 10.48 9.94 -20.18
CA PHE A 32 10.02 9.59 -18.84
C PHE A 32 10.78 10.46 -17.84
N CYS A 33 10.06 11.20 -16.99
CA CYS A 33 10.65 11.91 -15.85
C CYS A 33 10.58 11.01 -14.61
N GLU A 34 11.73 10.53 -14.12
CA GLU A 34 11.88 10.04 -12.75
C GLU A 34 12.38 11.20 -11.87
N GLY A 35 11.62 11.55 -10.83
CA GLY A 35 11.91 12.66 -9.94
C GLY A 35 13.02 12.35 -8.92
N ASP A 36 14.17 12.92 -9.20
CA ASP A 36 15.20 13.56 -8.36
C ASP A 36 15.62 13.00 -6.99
N GLY A 37 16.91 12.65 -6.92
CA GLY A 37 17.72 12.78 -5.71
C GLY A 37 19.03 12.00 -5.70
N PHE A 38 20.05 12.38 -6.49
CA PHE A 38 21.40 11.85 -6.30
C PHE A 38 22.45 12.97 -6.12
N ARG A 39 23.06 13.01 -4.92
CA ARG A 39 24.33 13.69 -4.64
C ARG A 39 25.43 12.65 -4.50
N GLY A 40 26.61 12.95 -5.03
CA GLY A 40 27.87 12.29 -4.68
C GLY A 40 28.39 11.35 -5.75
N ALA A 41 29.45 11.79 -6.41
CA ALA A 41 30.21 11.00 -7.38
C ALA A 41 30.96 9.87 -6.66
N ASP A 42 30.77 8.63 -7.10
CA ASP A 42 31.80 7.60 -7.00
C ASP A 42 31.72 6.62 -8.17
N ARG A 43 32.89 6.36 -8.75
CA ARG A 43 33.11 5.60 -10.00
C ARG A 43 32.78 4.12 -9.81
N LEU A 44 31.78 3.61 -10.54
CA LEU A 44 31.60 2.16 -10.73
C LEU A 44 32.40 1.69 -11.97
N ARG A 45 33.44 0.88 -11.72
CA ARG A 45 34.16 0.12 -12.76
C ARG A 45 33.32 -1.08 -13.20
N ALA A 46 33.22 -1.32 -14.50
CA ALA A 46 32.61 -2.52 -15.08
C ALA A 46 33.58 -3.71 -15.02
N GLY A 47 33.10 -4.88 -14.56
CA GLY A 47 33.76 -6.18 -14.69
C GLY A 47 33.06 -7.04 -15.74
N PRO A 48 33.77 -7.92 -16.48
CA PRO A 48 33.19 -8.65 -17.60
C PRO A 48 32.62 -10.01 -17.14
N ARG A 49 31.33 -10.24 -17.38
CA ARG A 49 30.72 -11.53 -17.74
C ARG A 49 29.20 -11.34 -17.88
N ALA A 50 28.75 -11.22 -19.13
CA ALA A 50 27.34 -11.34 -19.49
C ALA A 50 27.01 -12.84 -19.55
N ASP A 51 25.97 -13.26 -18.83
CA ASP A 51 25.40 -14.60 -18.94
C ASP A 51 24.41 -14.60 -20.12
N GLU A 52 24.62 -15.52 -21.06
CA GLU A 52 23.96 -15.59 -22.36
C GLU A 52 22.66 -16.40 -22.24
N ARG A 53 21.52 -15.73 -22.06
CA ARG A 53 20.20 -16.28 -22.40
C ARG A 53 19.34 -15.19 -23.04
N ASP A 54 18.71 -15.55 -24.14
CA ASP A 54 17.74 -14.75 -24.91
C ASP A 54 18.25 -13.55 -25.71
N GLY A 55 19.46 -13.62 -26.28
CA GLY A 55 19.84 -12.85 -27.48
C GLY A 55 19.78 -11.31 -27.41
N VAL A 56 19.50 -10.74 -26.24
CA VAL A 56 19.45 -9.29 -26.00
C VAL A 56 20.75 -8.88 -25.29
N ARG A 57 21.60 -8.10 -25.98
CA ARG A 57 22.70 -7.40 -25.31
C ARG A 57 22.24 -5.99 -24.94
N VAL A 58 22.23 -5.70 -23.65
CA VAL A 58 22.04 -4.34 -23.15
C VAL A 58 23.41 -3.72 -22.94
N GLY A 59 23.72 -2.66 -23.68
CA GLY A 59 24.95 -1.89 -23.54
C GLY A 59 24.64 -0.39 -23.36
N CYS A 60 25.50 0.28 -22.61
CA CYS A 60 25.45 1.73 -22.39
C CYS A 60 26.56 2.38 -23.23
N ASP A 61 26.21 3.28 -24.13
CA ASP A 61 27.19 4.08 -24.91
C ASP A 61 27.87 5.14 -24.01
N GLU A 62 28.97 5.74 -24.45
CA GLU A 62 29.76 6.79 -23.77
C GLU A 62 28.93 8.03 -23.37
N GLN A 63 27.72 8.17 -23.94
CA GLN A 63 26.72 9.19 -23.59
C GLN A 63 25.59 8.68 -22.68
N ARG A 64 25.73 7.50 -22.05
CA ARG A 64 24.73 6.84 -21.18
C ARG A 64 23.36 6.61 -21.83
N ARG A 65 23.35 6.33 -23.13
CA ARG A 65 22.15 5.89 -23.85
C ARG A 65 22.07 4.36 -23.82
N VAL A 66 20.88 3.83 -23.48
CA VAL A 66 20.58 2.40 -23.66
C VAL A 66 20.33 2.17 -25.15
N VAL A 67 21.19 1.40 -25.81
CA VAL A 67 21.07 1.11 -27.24
C VAL A 67 20.66 -0.35 -27.44
N TRP A 68 19.62 -0.56 -28.25
CA TRP A 68 19.20 -1.88 -28.70
C TRP A 68 19.79 -2.14 -30.09
N ARG A 69 20.45 -3.29 -30.29
CA ARG A 69 20.77 -3.80 -31.63
C ARG A 69 20.10 -5.15 -31.82
N HIS A 70 19.16 -5.21 -32.75
CA HIS A 70 18.66 -6.48 -33.26
C HIS A 70 19.68 -7.03 -34.27
N GLY A 71 20.21 -8.22 -34.01
CA GLY A 71 21.01 -8.94 -35.00
C GLY A 71 20.11 -9.32 -36.18
N ALA A 72 20.46 -8.86 -37.37
CA ALA A 72 19.75 -9.17 -38.60
C ALA A 72 19.89 -10.66 -38.96
N GLY A 73 18.79 -11.25 -39.42
CA GLY A 73 18.72 -12.59 -39.97
C GLY A 73 17.29 -12.86 -40.42
N GLU A 74 17.01 -12.58 -41.69
CA GLU A 74 15.72 -12.79 -42.34
C GLU A 74 15.19 -14.21 -42.09
N ARG A 75 13.97 -14.32 -41.57
CA ARG A 75 13.21 -15.59 -41.57
C ARG A 75 11.78 -15.33 -42.03
N ASN A 76 11.37 -16.14 -43.01
CA ASN A 76 10.18 -15.99 -43.84
C ASN A 76 8.86 -16.06 -43.06
N ALA A 77 7.86 -15.35 -43.59
CA ALA A 77 6.55 -15.02 -43.01
C ALA A 77 5.58 -16.20 -42.71
N HIS A 78 6.08 -17.44 -42.58
CA HIS A 78 5.24 -18.62 -42.33
C HIS A 78 5.35 -19.18 -40.88
N GLU A 79 6.31 -18.71 -40.07
CA GLU A 79 6.43 -19.10 -38.64
C GLU A 79 5.84 -18.07 -37.65
N ALA A 80 5.41 -16.89 -38.12
CA ALA A 80 4.78 -15.87 -37.29
C ALA A 80 3.40 -16.27 -36.70
N ARG A 81 2.84 -17.41 -37.12
CA ARG A 81 1.55 -17.91 -36.61
C ARG A 81 1.66 -18.74 -35.31
N ALA A 82 2.86 -19.00 -34.80
CA ALA A 82 3.06 -19.74 -33.55
C ALA A 82 3.25 -18.86 -32.29
N ILE A 83 3.44 -17.54 -32.44
CA ILE A 83 3.65 -16.60 -31.32
C ILE A 83 2.35 -15.83 -30.99
N GLY A 84 1.20 -16.46 -31.26
CA GLY A 84 -0.14 -15.90 -31.06
C GLY A 84 -0.84 -16.33 -29.76
N ARG A 85 -0.12 -16.84 -28.76
CA ARG A 85 -0.70 -17.21 -27.45
C ARG A 85 0.18 -16.76 -26.28
N LEU A 86 0.49 -15.47 -26.20
CA LEU A 86 0.76 -14.88 -24.88
C LEU A 86 -0.58 -14.83 -24.14
N ARG A 87 -0.68 -15.70 -23.12
CA ARG A 87 -1.85 -15.86 -22.27
C ARG A 87 -2.26 -14.51 -21.70
N HIS A 88 -3.55 -14.24 -21.82
CA HIS A 88 -4.26 -13.19 -21.12
C HIS A 88 -3.98 -13.28 -19.61
N GLY A 89 -3.68 -12.14 -18.96
CA GLY A 89 -3.73 -12.09 -17.50
C GLY A 89 -2.90 -11.02 -16.80
N HIS A 90 -1.91 -10.40 -17.44
CA HIS A 90 -1.14 -9.35 -16.78
C HIS A 90 -1.77 -7.98 -17.01
N ARG A 91 -2.77 -7.66 -16.19
CA ARG A 91 -3.15 -6.27 -15.96
C ARG A 91 -1.96 -5.64 -15.24
N ILE A 92 -1.21 -4.78 -15.93
CA ILE A 92 -0.25 -3.89 -15.27
C ILE A 92 -1.09 -3.00 -14.35
N VAL A 93 -1.17 -3.37 -13.07
CA VAL A 93 -1.68 -2.49 -12.02
C VAL A 93 -0.61 -1.43 -11.89
N ARG A 94 -0.90 -0.22 -12.39
CA ARG A 94 -0.03 0.93 -12.13
C ARG A 94 0.16 1.01 -10.61
N PRO A 95 1.40 1.14 -10.09
CA PRO A 95 1.58 1.50 -8.70
C PRO A 95 0.72 2.73 -8.43
N GLY A 96 -0.07 2.68 -7.35
CA GLY A 96 -1.01 3.74 -7.00
C GLY A 96 -0.32 5.09 -7.12
N ALA A 97 -0.92 6.01 -7.87
CA ALA A 97 -0.40 7.36 -8.01
C ALA A 97 -0.11 7.93 -6.61
N PRO A 98 0.96 8.73 -6.44
CA PRO A 98 1.21 9.40 -5.16
C PRO A 98 -0.09 10.09 -4.71
N ILE A 99 -0.41 9.93 -3.42
CA ILE A 99 -1.59 10.54 -2.81
C ILE A 99 -1.52 12.04 -3.16
N GLY A 100 -2.49 12.51 -3.94
CA GLY A 100 -2.45 13.87 -4.46
C GLY A 100 -2.51 14.90 -3.34
N SER A 101 -1.67 15.93 -3.46
CA SER A 101 -1.62 17.14 -2.64
C SER A 101 -3.03 17.58 -2.19
N GLY A 102 -3.31 17.47 -0.88
CA GLY A 102 -4.56 17.92 -0.26
C GLY A 102 -5.67 16.86 -0.09
N ALA A 103 -5.38 15.58 -0.27
CA ALA A 103 -6.33 14.49 -0.02
C ALA A 103 -6.33 14.03 1.45
N VAL A 104 -7.48 13.53 1.92
CA VAL A 104 -7.59 12.86 3.23
C VAL A 104 -6.96 11.46 3.15
N LEU A 105 -6.09 11.14 4.12
CA LEU A 105 -5.53 9.81 4.34
C LEU A 105 -6.25 9.12 5.51
N ILE A 106 -6.85 7.98 5.24
CA ILE A 106 -7.58 7.14 6.20
C ILE A 106 -6.69 5.95 6.58
N LEU A 107 -6.34 5.83 7.86
CA LEU A 107 -5.51 4.74 8.35
C LEU A 107 -6.36 3.69 9.05
N LEU A 108 -6.35 2.45 8.57
CA LEU A 108 -7.09 1.35 9.17
C LEU A 108 -6.17 0.45 10.00
N ALA A 109 -6.68 -0.06 11.13
CA ALA A 109 -6.04 -1.19 11.79
C ALA A 109 -6.13 -2.44 10.90
N PRO A 110 -5.14 -3.35 10.95
CA PRO A 110 -5.34 -4.68 10.40
C PRO A 110 -6.32 -5.45 11.27
N SER A 111 -6.64 -6.66 10.82
CA SER A 111 -7.36 -7.64 11.62
C SER A 111 -6.47 -8.80 12.08
N GLU A 112 -6.89 -9.41 13.20
CA GLU A 112 -6.32 -10.68 13.65
C GLU A 112 -6.69 -11.80 12.67
N GLY A 113 -7.99 -11.93 12.35
CA GLY A 113 -8.51 -12.85 11.35
C GLY A 113 -8.12 -12.42 9.94
N LYS A 114 -7.55 -13.36 9.16
CA LYS A 114 -7.19 -13.12 7.77
C LYS A 114 -7.67 -14.28 6.92
N ALA A 115 -8.52 -14.00 5.93
CA ALA A 115 -9.00 -15.00 4.99
C ALA A 115 -7.83 -15.53 4.16
N ALA A 116 -7.74 -16.85 4.02
CA ALA A 116 -6.78 -17.45 3.11
C ALA A 116 -7.19 -17.10 1.66
N PRO A 117 -6.28 -16.54 0.84
CA PRO A 117 -6.55 -16.35 -0.57
C PRO A 117 -6.87 -17.67 -1.29
N PRO A 118 -7.64 -17.64 -2.39
CA PRO A 118 -7.98 -18.85 -3.15
C PRO A 118 -6.74 -19.60 -3.61
N ALA A 119 -6.80 -20.93 -3.55
CA ALA A 119 -5.73 -21.79 -4.06
C ALA A 119 -5.46 -21.49 -5.55
N GLY A 120 -4.19 -21.47 -5.95
CA GLY A 120 -3.76 -21.15 -7.32
C GLY A 120 -3.63 -19.66 -7.62
N SER A 121 -4.01 -18.76 -6.69
CA SER A 121 -3.67 -17.33 -6.83
C SER A 121 -2.16 -17.14 -6.81
N ALA A 122 -1.66 -16.14 -7.54
CA ALA A 122 -0.25 -15.81 -7.55
C ALA A 122 0.25 -15.49 -6.13
N ALA A 123 1.53 -15.78 -5.88
CA ALA A 123 2.18 -15.37 -4.65
C ALA A 123 2.39 -13.84 -4.61
N VAL A 124 2.75 -13.32 -3.43
CA VAL A 124 3.03 -11.89 -3.27
C VAL A 124 4.22 -11.45 -4.12
N ASP A 125 4.02 -10.40 -4.90
CA ASP A 125 5.10 -9.62 -5.51
C ASP A 125 5.38 -8.38 -4.65
N LEU A 126 6.51 -8.41 -3.95
CA LEU A 126 6.93 -7.31 -3.08
C LEU A 126 7.19 -6.00 -3.83
N GLY A 127 7.58 -6.08 -5.12
CA GLY A 127 7.80 -4.91 -5.96
C GLY A 127 6.51 -4.24 -6.40
N ALA A 128 5.40 -4.99 -6.41
CA ALA A 128 4.07 -4.49 -6.76
C ALA A 128 3.29 -3.92 -5.56
N LEU A 129 3.76 -4.13 -4.33
CA LEU A 129 3.13 -3.56 -3.14
C LEU A 129 3.31 -2.04 -3.09
N SER A 130 2.28 -1.35 -2.62
CA SER A 130 2.32 0.09 -2.36
C SER A 130 3.47 0.44 -1.39
N HIS A 131 4.02 1.65 -1.56
CA HIS A 131 5.19 2.15 -0.84
C HIS A 131 6.43 1.25 -1.00
N PRO A 132 7.06 1.19 -2.19
CA PRO A 132 8.22 0.34 -2.47
C PRO A 132 9.44 0.66 -1.57
N GLY A 133 9.52 1.88 -1.01
CA GLY A 133 10.53 2.25 -0.01
C GLY A 133 10.51 1.38 1.26
N LEU A 134 9.46 0.58 1.49
CA LEU A 134 9.36 -0.35 2.63
C LEU A 134 9.89 -1.76 2.30
N THR A 135 10.21 -2.05 1.04
CA THR A 135 10.50 -3.42 0.57
C THR A 135 11.71 -4.05 1.25
N ALA A 136 12.77 -3.29 1.50
CA ALA A 136 13.95 -3.81 2.21
C ALA A 136 13.61 -4.29 3.63
N GLN A 137 12.83 -3.51 4.37
CA GLN A 137 12.38 -3.84 5.72
C GLN A 137 11.39 -5.00 5.71
N ARG A 138 10.52 -5.09 4.70
CA ARG A 138 9.60 -6.23 4.49
C ARG A 138 10.39 -7.52 4.30
N LEU A 139 11.40 -7.54 3.43
CA LEU A 139 12.25 -8.72 3.18
C LEU A 139 12.96 -9.20 4.44
N GLU A 140 13.58 -8.28 5.19
CA GLU A 140 14.30 -8.64 6.42
C GLU A 140 13.34 -9.15 7.51
N LEU A 141 12.15 -8.56 7.62
CA LEU A 141 11.16 -9.03 8.59
C LEU A 141 10.57 -10.39 8.22
N ILE A 142 10.29 -10.64 6.93
CA ILE A 142 9.88 -11.96 6.42
C ILE A 142 10.94 -13.01 6.76
N LYS A 143 12.22 -12.74 6.46
CA LYS A 143 13.33 -13.65 6.77
C LYS A 143 13.40 -14.00 8.25
N ARG A 144 13.27 -13.00 9.14
CA ARG A 144 13.25 -13.20 10.60
C ARG A 144 12.05 -14.03 11.04
N LEU A 145 10.88 -13.72 10.51
CA LEU A 145 9.64 -14.40 10.86
C LEU A 145 9.67 -15.87 10.41
N THR A 146 10.06 -16.14 9.16
CA THR A 146 10.22 -17.50 8.63
C THR A 146 11.26 -18.30 9.40
N LYS A 147 12.41 -17.69 9.76
CA LYS A 147 13.41 -18.35 10.61
C LYS A 147 12.86 -18.68 12.00
N LEU A 148 12.12 -17.76 12.62
CA LEU A 148 11.49 -17.98 13.92
C LEU A 148 10.50 -19.15 13.86
N THR A 149 9.62 -19.17 12.85
CA THR A 149 8.59 -20.20 12.74
C THR A 149 9.12 -21.55 12.28
N ALA A 150 10.27 -21.62 11.61
CA ALA A 150 10.99 -22.86 11.31
C ALA A 150 11.75 -23.46 12.53
N GLY A 151 11.93 -22.67 13.60
CA GLY A 151 12.59 -23.12 14.83
C GLY A 151 11.68 -23.89 15.80
N PRO A 152 12.09 -24.03 17.08
CA PRO A 152 11.30 -24.72 18.09
C PRO A 152 9.90 -24.11 18.25
N GLN A 153 8.86 -24.95 18.09
CA GLN A 153 7.46 -24.51 18.09
C GLN A 153 7.09 -23.70 19.33
N ALA A 154 7.49 -24.15 20.52
CA ALA A 154 7.19 -23.46 21.78
C ALA A 154 7.74 -22.01 21.80
N ALA A 155 8.96 -21.80 21.29
CA ALA A 155 9.57 -20.48 21.20
C ALA A 155 8.86 -19.60 20.17
N ALA A 156 8.49 -20.16 19.02
CA ALA A 156 7.75 -19.45 17.97
C ALA A 156 6.36 -19.00 18.46
N LEU A 157 5.62 -19.89 19.12
CA LEU A 157 4.31 -19.57 19.71
C LEU A 157 4.42 -18.47 20.76
N ALA A 158 5.39 -18.58 21.68
CA ALA A 158 5.61 -17.57 22.71
C ALA A 158 5.97 -16.19 22.11
N ALA A 159 6.88 -16.15 21.13
CA ALA A 159 7.28 -14.92 20.45
C ALA A 159 6.12 -14.26 19.70
N LEU A 160 5.22 -15.05 19.09
CA LEU A 160 4.05 -14.55 18.36
C LEU A 160 2.82 -14.33 19.24
N LYS A 161 2.92 -14.62 20.56
CA LYS A 161 1.81 -14.58 21.52
C LYS A 161 0.62 -15.43 21.10
N LEU A 162 0.92 -16.67 20.72
CA LEU A 162 -0.06 -17.66 20.27
C LEU A 162 -0.22 -18.75 21.31
N SER A 163 -1.44 -19.25 21.45
CA SER A 163 -1.71 -20.45 22.24
C SER A 163 -1.27 -21.72 21.48
N ALA A 164 -1.14 -22.84 22.19
CA ALA A 164 -0.84 -24.13 21.56
C ALA A 164 -1.85 -24.51 20.47
N GLY A 165 -3.14 -24.18 20.66
CA GLY A 165 -4.20 -24.42 19.67
C GLY A 165 -4.07 -23.61 18.38
N GLN A 166 -3.14 -22.64 18.33
CA GLN A 166 -2.87 -21.81 17.15
C GLN A 166 -1.58 -22.22 16.43
N ALA A 167 -1.02 -23.40 16.71
CA ALA A 167 0.22 -23.88 16.08
C ALA A 167 0.17 -23.94 14.55
N ALA A 168 -1.00 -24.18 13.96
CA ALA A 168 -1.20 -24.16 12.51
C ALA A 168 -0.86 -22.78 11.87
N GLU A 169 -0.96 -21.70 12.64
CA GLU A 169 -0.62 -20.35 12.16
C GLU A 169 0.87 -20.17 11.89
N LEU A 170 1.74 -21.01 12.48
CA LEU A 170 3.18 -20.98 12.19
C LEU A 170 3.46 -21.35 10.73
N GLU A 171 2.68 -22.27 10.17
CA GLU A 171 2.85 -22.73 8.78
C GLU A 171 2.57 -21.63 7.77
N ARG A 172 1.54 -20.80 8.03
CA ARG A 172 1.25 -19.61 7.22
C ARG A 172 2.47 -18.70 7.08
N ASN A 173 3.24 -18.55 8.16
CA ASN A 173 4.42 -17.70 8.19
C ASN A 173 5.66 -18.35 7.56
N ARG A 174 5.74 -19.69 7.52
CA ARG A 174 6.86 -20.40 6.88
C ARG A 174 6.82 -20.24 5.35
N ASN A 175 5.63 -20.21 4.77
CA ASN A 175 5.44 -20.21 3.32
C ASN A 175 5.06 -18.83 2.75
N LEU A 176 5.30 -17.72 3.44
CA LEU A 176 4.80 -16.39 3.07
C LEU A 176 5.06 -15.98 1.61
N LEU A 177 6.27 -16.24 1.11
CA LEU A 177 6.68 -15.85 -0.25
C LEU A 177 6.12 -16.77 -1.35
N ALA A 178 5.63 -17.96 -1.00
CA ALA A 178 5.03 -18.91 -1.93
C ALA A 178 3.50 -19.03 -1.74
N ALA A 179 2.97 -18.50 -0.64
CA ALA A 179 1.56 -18.58 -0.32
C ALA A 179 0.73 -17.75 -1.31
N PRO A 180 -0.46 -18.23 -1.72
CA PRO A 180 -1.39 -17.46 -2.53
C PRO A 180 -1.69 -16.11 -1.90
N ALA A 181 -1.72 -15.06 -2.71
CA ALA A 181 -2.02 -13.70 -2.31
C ALA A 181 -3.35 -13.21 -2.91
N ALA A 182 -4.01 -12.28 -2.21
CA ALA A 182 -5.21 -11.58 -2.66
C ALA A 182 -5.19 -10.14 -2.17
N PRO A 183 -6.01 -9.24 -2.73
CA PRO A 183 -6.11 -7.85 -2.27
C PRO A 183 -6.28 -7.77 -0.74
N ALA A 184 -5.54 -6.88 -0.09
CA ALA A 184 -5.54 -6.72 1.35
C ALA A 184 -6.95 -6.53 1.93
N ALA A 185 -7.83 -5.82 1.20
CA ALA A 185 -9.23 -5.64 1.59
C ALA A 185 -10.06 -6.94 1.63
N GLN A 186 -9.63 -7.99 0.93
CA GLN A 186 -10.24 -9.32 0.96
C GLN A 186 -9.56 -10.23 1.99
N VAL A 187 -8.28 -9.99 2.27
CA VAL A 187 -7.49 -10.77 3.24
C VAL A 187 -7.85 -10.37 4.66
N TYR A 188 -7.91 -9.08 5.00
CA TYR A 188 -8.25 -8.65 6.34
C TYR A 188 -9.76 -8.78 6.62
N THR A 189 -10.13 -9.53 7.66
CA THR A 189 -11.52 -9.83 8.02
C THR A 189 -11.87 -9.44 9.46
N GLY A 190 -13.16 -9.31 9.75
CA GLY A 190 -13.68 -9.05 11.10
C GLY A 190 -14.34 -7.69 11.23
N VAL A 191 -14.72 -7.32 12.45
CA VAL A 191 -15.71 -6.26 12.73
C VAL A 191 -15.45 -4.94 11.99
N LEU A 192 -14.22 -4.42 11.98
CA LEU A 192 -13.92 -3.19 11.24
C LEU A 192 -14.22 -3.33 9.75
N TYR A 193 -13.75 -4.41 9.13
CA TYR A 193 -13.91 -4.67 7.71
C TYR A 193 -15.36 -5.04 7.34
N GLN A 194 -16.10 -5.65 8.26
CA GLN A 194 -17.54 -5.91 8.12
C GLN A 194 -18.36 -4.61 8.11
N HIS A 195 -18.01 -3.63 8.95
CA HIS A 195 -18.71 -2.34 8.96
C HIS A 195 -18.22 -1.38 7.87
N LEU A 196 -16.97 -1.52 7.41
CA LEU A 196 -16.48 -0.84 6.22
C LEU A 196 -17.21 -1.36 4.97
N ASP A 197 -17.32 -2.69 4.85
CA ASP A 197 -17.96 -3.41 3.75
C ASP A 197 -17.59 -2.83 2.37
N LEU A 198 -16.28 -2.75 2.12
CA LEU A 198 -15.73 -2.10 0.92
C LEU A 198 -16.23 -2.75 -0.37
N ALA A 199 -16.54 -4.05 -0.33
CA ALA A 199 -17.02 -4.82 -1.47
C ALA A 199 -18.40 -4.36 -1.96
N SER A 200 -19.29 -3.91 -1.06
CA SER A 200 -20.63 -3.42 -1.43
C SER A 200 -20.63 -2.00 -2.00
N LEU A 201 -19.53 -1.25 -1.88
CA LEU A 201 -19.42 0.12 -2.37
C LEU A 201 -19.29 0.18 -3.89
N SER A 202 -19.68 1.30 -4.49
CA SER A 202 -19.57 1.51 -5.94
C SER A 202 -18.11 1.45 -6.41
N ALA A 203 -17.89 1.16 -7.69
CA ALA A 203 -16.54 1.12 -8.27
C ALA A 203 -15.79 2.44 -8.10
N GLU A 204 -16.49 3.58 -8.15
CA GLU A 204 -15.90 4.90 -7.91
C GLU A 204 -15.39 5.04 -6.47
N VAL A 205 -16.21 4.65 -5.48
CA VAL A 205 -15.82 4.71 -4.07
C VAL A 205 -14.67 3.75 -3.77
N ARG A 206 -14.62 2.57 -4.41
CA ARG A 206 -13.47 1.66 -4.28
C ARG A 206 -12.19 2.24 -4.89
N ARG A 207 -12.25 2.90 -6.06
CA ARG A 207 -11.08 3.62 -6.62
C ARG A 207 -10.59 4.72 -5.68
N ARG A 208 -11.52 5.44 -5.06
CA ARG A 208 -11.21 6.44 -4.04
C ARG A 208 -10.55 5.81 -2.81
N ALA A 209 -11.02 4.65 -2.37
CA ALA A 209 -10.40 3.92 -1.26
C ALA A 209 -8.95 3.51 -1.59
N ALA A 210 -8.68 3.03 -2.81
CA ALA A 210 -7.33 2.68 -3.24
C ALA A 210 -6.32 3.84 -3.17
N GLN A 211 -6.80 5.09 -3.25
CA GLN A 211 -5.97 6.31 -3.18
C GLN A 211 -5.86 6.91 -1.78
N ARG A 212 -6.78 6.56 -0.88
CA ARG A 212 -6.95 7.26 0.41
C ARG A 212 -6.84 6.37 1.62
N VAL A 213 -6.92 5.05 1.46
CA VAL A 213 -6.88 4.11 2.57
C VAL A 213 -5.50 3.46 2.61
N LEU A 214 -4.88 3.48 3.79
CA LEU A 214 -3.77 2.62 4.11
C LEU A 214 -4.13 1.74 5.31
N ILE A 215 -3.87 0.45 5.19
CA ILE A 215 -4.06 -0.53 6.24
C ILE A 215 -2.71 -0.75 6.92
N ALA A 216 -2.60 -0.42 8.21
CA ALA A 216 -1.40 -0.71 8.97
C ALA A 216 -1.19 -2.22 9.08
N SER A 217 0.07 -2.66 9.03
CA SER A 217 0.41 -4.07 9.08
C SER A 217 1.68 -4.30 9.90
N ALA A 218 1.63 -5.26 10.80
CA ALA A 218 2.81 -5.66 11.57
C ALA A 218 3.91 -6.26 10.69
N LEU A 219 3.53 -6.92 9.59
CA LEU A 219 4.46 -7.58 8.65
C LEU A 219 4.86 -6.69 7.47
N TRP A 220 3.92 -5.85 7.00
CA TRP A 220 4.07 -5.10 5.75
C TRP A 220 4.35 -3.60 5.97
N GLY A 221 4.29 -3.13 7.22
CA GLY A 221 4.32 -1.71 7.58
C GLY A 221 2.96 -1.07 7.32
N VAL A 222 2.68 -0.79 6.05
CA VAL A 222 1.37 -0.40 5.52
C VAL A 222 1.13 -1.09 4.17
N VAL A 223 -0.15 -1.26 3.82
CA VAL A 223 -0.60 -1.74 2.50
C VAL A 223 -1.84 -0.98 2.05
N ALA A 224 -2.01 -0.80 0.75
CA ALA A 224 -3.25 -0.30 0.17
C ALA A 224 -4.32 -1.42 0.10
N PRO A 225 -5.62 -1.10 -0.02
CA PRO A 225 -6.69 -2.09 -0.19
C PRO A 225 -6.46 -3.12 -1.31
N ASP A 226 -5.81 -2.69 -2.40
CA ASP A 226 -5.58 -3.48 -3.61
C ASP A 226 -4.24 -4.25 -3.61
N ASP A 227 -3.37 -4.01 -2.63
CA ASP A 227 -2.10 -4.72 -2.50
C ASP A 227 -2.35 -6.22 -2.30
N ALA A 228 -1.77 -7.06 -3.16
CA ALA A 228 -1.92 -8.51 -3.06
C ALA A 228 -1.01 -9.07 -1.96
N ILE A 229 -1.60 -9.55 -0.86
CA ILE A 229 -0.88 -10.13 0.27
C ILE A 229 -1.38 -11.55 0.61
N PRO A 230 -0.52 -12.43 1.16
CA PRO A 230 -0.97 -13.70 1.71
C PRO A 230 -1.62 -13.51 3.08
N ALA A 231 -2.39 -14.50 3.52
CA ALA A 231 -2.77 -14.60 4.93
C ALA A 231 -1.55 -14.93 5.80
N TYR A 232 -1.35 -14.19 6.88
CA TYR A 232 -0.19 -14.32 7.76
C TYR A 232 -0.55 -14.11 9.25
N ARG A 233 0.36 -14.55 10.13
CA ARG A 233 0.22 -14.38 11.57
C ARG A 233 1.37 -13.56 12.16
N LEU A 234 1.16 -12.26 12.27
CA LEU A 234 2.03 -11.38 13.03
C LEU A 234 1.18 -10.22 13.58
N SER A 235 1.24 -9.99 14.89
CA SER A 235 0.60 -8.85 15.54
C SER A 235 1.67 -7.84 15.94
N MET A 236 1.31 -6.56 16.06
CA MET A 236 2.23 -5.50 16.48
C MET A 236 2.84 -5.75 17.89
N GLY A 237 2.18 -6.58 18.70
CA GLY A 237 2.65 -6.96 20.04
C GLY A 237 3.60 -8.15 20.08
N ALA A 238 3.92 -8.78 18.94
CA ALA A 238 4.86 -9.91 18.86
C ALA A 238 6.30 -9.47 19.19
N ARG A 239 7.09 -10.42 19.70
CA ARG A 239 8.48 -10.19 20.15
C ARG A 239 9.43 -11.13 19.41
N LEU A 240 9.89 -10.69 18.25
CA LEU A 240 10.88 -11.44 17.48
C LEU A 240 12.27 -11.30 18.14
N PRO A 241 13.07 -12.39 18.23
CA PRO A 241 14.40 -12.33 18.81
C PRO A 241 15.29 -11.25 18.19
N GLY A 242 16.02 -10.52 19.03
CA GLY A 242 16.94 -9.46 18.60
C GLY A 242 16.27 -8.18 18.09
N MET A 243 14.96 -7.99 18.33
CA MET A 243 14.24 -6.77 17.95
C MET A 243 13.73 -6.01 19.18
N LYS A 244 13.82 -4.68 19.15
CA LYS A 244 13.27 -3.79 20.20
C LYS A 244 11.74 -3.73 20.22
N GLY A 245 11.09 -4.25 19.17
CA GLY A 245 9.64 -4.26 18.97
C GLY A 245 9.27 -3.82 17.56
N LEU A 246 8.10 -4.25 17.08
CA LEU A 246 7.68 -4.02 15.69
C LEU A 246 7.32 -2.56 15.40
N ALA A 247 6.73 -1.84 16.36
CA ALA A 247 6.47 -0.41 16.19
C ALA A 247 7.77 0.39 16.03
N ALA A 248 8.80 0.07 16.84
CA ALA A 248 10.10 0.69 16.74
C ALA A 248 10.83 0.31 15.44
N TRP A 249 10.66 -0.94 14.98
CA TRP A 249 11.21 -1.42 13.71
C TRP A 249 10.69 -0.63 12.51
N TRP A 250 9.39 -0.34 12.49
CA TRP A 250 8.76 0.34 11.36
C TRP A 250 8.92 1.86 11.37
N ARG A 251 9.21 2.47 12.53
CA ARG A 251 9.17 3.93 12.72
C ARG A 251 9.89 4.73 11.66
N THR A 252 11.20 4.55 11.53
CA THR A 252 12.02 5.31 10.58
C THR A 252 11.61 5.06 9.12
N ALA A 253 11.24 3.81 8.80
CA ALA A 253 10.84 3.46 7.43
C ALA A 253 9.49 4.08 7.05
N LEU A 254 8.52 4.08 7.98
CA LEU A 254 7.21 4.70 7.77
C LEU A 254 7.29 6.23 7.76
N GLU A 255 8.13 6.84 8.62
CA GLU A 255 8.40 8.29 8.58
C GLU A 255 8.93 8.73 7.21
N ALA A 256 9.82 7.95 6.60
CA ALA A 256 10.34 8.24 5.27
C ALA A 256 9.32 7.94 4.14
N ALA A 257 8.52 6.89 4.27
CA ALA A 257 7.60 6.44 3.21
C ALA A 257 6.25 7.17 3.19
N LEU A 258 5.87 7.82 4.30
CA LEU A 258 4.59 8.51 4.48
C LEU A 258 4.83 9.98 4.83
N PRO A 259 5.24 10.80 3.84
CA PRO A 259 5.37 12.24 4.07
C PRO A 259 4.00 12.81 4.46
N PRO A 260 3.95 13.71 5.47
CA PRO A 260 2.70 14.28 5.92
C PRO A 260 2.13 15.20 4.84
N ASP A 261 0.90 14.90 4.41
CA ASP A 261 0.13 15.74 3.48
C ASP A 261 -1.35 15.69 3.87
N GLY A 262 -2.02 16.85 3.78
CA GLY A 262 -3.44 16.99 4.03
C GLY A 262 -3.90 16.61 5.45
N LEU A 263 -5.03 15.90 5.51
CA LEU A 263 -5.70 15.48 6.73
C LEU A 263 -5.48 13.98 6.94
N VAL A 264 -5.07 13.56 8.14
CA VAL A 264 -5.01 12.14 8.51
C VAL A 264 -6.14 11.79 9.45
N VAL A 265 -6.95 10.82 9.07
CA VAL A 265 -7.96 10.19 9.93
C VAL A 265 -7.43 8.83 10.40
N ASP A 266 -7.03 8.75 11.66
CA ASP A 266 -6.47 7.55 12.26
C ASP A 266 -7.54 6.68 12.92
N LEU A 267 -7.86 5.57 12.25
CA LEU A 267 -8.80 4.55 12.68
C LEU A 267 -8.07 3.31 13.21
N ARG A 268 -6.76 3.40 13.50
CA ARG A 268 -5.94 2.31 14.03
C ARG A 268 -6.09 2.15 15.54
N SER A 269 -5.71 1.00 16.07
CA SER A 269 -5.48 0.88 17.52
C SER A 269 -4.13 1.48 17.90
N GLY A 270 -3.98 1.90 19.17
CA GLY A 270 -2.78 2.58 19.65
C GLY A 270 -1.47 1.83 19.41
N ALA A 271 -1.50 0.49 19.44
CA ALA A 271 -0.32 -0.33 19.16
C ALA A 271 0.23 -0.09 17.74
N TYR A 272 -0.64 0.05 16.74
CA TYR A 272 -0.24 0.33 15.36
C TYR A 272 0.07 1.81 15.15
N ALA A 273 -0.65 2.72 15.82
CA ALA A 273 -0.36 4.15 15.77
C ALA A 273 1.04 4.49 16.32
N ALA A 274 1.58 3.70 17.24
CA ALA A 274 2.94 3.87 17.76
C ALA A 274 4.06 3.62 16.71
N ALA A 275 3.73 2.98 15.58
CA ALA A 275 4.67 2.74 14.49
C ALA A 275 4.88 3.98 13.62
N TRP A 276 3.88 4.86 13.51
CA TRP A 276 4.00 6.13 12.79
C TRP A 276 2.86 7.05 13.20
N ARG A 277 3.20 8.29 13.54
CA ARG A 277 2.26 9.38 13.77
C ARG A 277 2.62 10.55 12.86
N PRO A 278 1.67 11.11 12.11
CA PRO A 278 1.93 12.30 11.32
C PRO A 278 2.33 13.47 12.21
N ALA A 279 3.21 14.33 11.70
CA ALA A 279 3.64 15.55 12.34
C ALA A 279 3.46 16.73 11.38
N GLY A 280 3.09 17.90 11.91
CA GLY A 280 2.91 19.11 11.11
C GLY A 280 1.63 19.16 10.27
N ILE A 281 0.74 18.17 10.39
CA ILE A 281 -0.56 18.14 9.72
C ILE A 281 -1.68 17.77 10.69
N GLU A 282 -2.92 18.03 10.29
CA GLU A 282 -4.08 17.74 11.10
C GLU A 282 -4.32 16.23 11.20
N LEU A 283 -4.40 15.74 12.44
CA LEU A 283 -4.65 14.34 12.79
C LEU A 283 -6.00 14.24 13.51
N VAL A 284 -6.83 13.29 13.12
CA VAL A 284 -8.10 12.96 13.79
C VAL A 284 -8.07 11.50 14.23
N GLU A 285 -7.99 11.25 15.54
CA GLU A 285 -8.11 9.91 16.11
C GLU A 285 -9.59 9.60 16.38
N VAL A 286 -10.11 8.52 15.78
CA VAL A 286 -11.52 8.17 15.95
C VAL A 286 -11.72 7.08 17.00
N GLY A 287 -12.61 7.37 17.94
CA GLY A 287 -13.00 6.52 19.05
C GLY A 287 -14.51 6.33 19.14
N ALA A 288 -14.92 5.66 20.22
CA ALA A 288 -16.32 5.46 20.57
C ALA A 288 -16.48 5.61 22.09
N ARG A 289 -17.52 6.33 22.53
CA ARG A 289 -17.82 6.57 23.94
C ARG A 289 -19.30 6.33 24.26
N THR A 290 -19.58 6.02 25.53
CA THR A 290 -20.95 6.08 26.04
C THR A 290 -21.38 7.54 26.21
N PRO A 291 -22.69 7.83 26.37
CA PRO A 291 -23.16 9.18 26.69
C PRO A 291 -22.57 9.74 27.99
N GLN A 292 -22.15 8.86 28.91
CA GLN A 292 -21.46 9.22 30.17
C GLN A 292 -19.94 9.40 29.99
N GLY A 293 -19.43 9.38 28.75
CA GLY A 293 -18.03 9.65 28.43
C GLY A 293 -17.07 8.45 28.56
N LYS A 294 -17.57 7.23 28.83
CA LYS A 294 -16.73 6.04 28.98
C LYS A 294 -16.32 5.48 27.62
N VAL A 295 -15.02 5.21 27.43
CA VAL A 295 -14.50 4.60 26.19
C VAL A 295 -15.06 3.19 25.99
N ILE A 296 -15.56 2.91 24.79
CA ILE A 296 -16.13 1.61 24.41
C ILE A 296 -15.16 0.88 23.47
N SER A 297 -14.35 -0.03 24.00
CA SER A 297 -13.38 -0.79 23.21
C SER A 297 -14.02 -1.85 22.30
N HIS A 298 -15.16 -2.43 22.71
CA HIS A 298 -15.85 -3.47 21.94
C HIS A 298 -16.44 -2.91 20.63
N MET A 299 -17.11 -1.76 20.70
CA MET A 299 -17.73 -1.10 19.54
C MET A 299 -16.75 -0.28 18.71
N ALA A 300 -15.59 0.10 19.27
CA ALA A 300 -14.61 0.95 18.56
C ALA A 300 -14.26 0.42 17.16
N LYS A 301 -14.15 -0.91 16.96
CA LYS A 301 -13.88 -1.49 15.64
C LYS A 301 -15.04 -1.26 14.66
N ALA A 302 -16.27 -1.46 15.10
CA ALA A 302 -17.47 -1.23 14.30
C ALA A 302 -17.60 0.25 13.91
N THR A 303 -17.48 1.13 14.90
CA THR A 303 -17.47 2.59 14.70
C THR A 303 -16.42 3.01 13.68
N ARG A 304 -15.18 2.53 13.82
CA ARG A 304 -14.10 2.86 12.88
C ARG A 304 -14.37 2.37 11.46
N GLY A 305 -14.93 1.17 11.30
CA GLY A 305 -15.35 0.66 10.00
C GLY A 305 -16.45 1.52 9.37
N ALA A 306 -17.47 1.88 10.16
CA ALA A 306 -18.56 2.74 9.71
C ALA A 306 -18.07 4.15 9.35
N VAL A 307 -17.23 4.77 10.17
CA VAL A 307 -16.64 6.09 9.88
C VAL A 307 -15.78 6.04 8.62
N ALA A 308 -14.94 5.01 8.43
CA ALA A 308 -14.18 4.84 7.19
C ALA A 308 -15.12 4.79 5.96
N ARG A 309 -16.20 4.02 6.05
CA ARG A 309 -17.22 3.93 4.99
C ARG A 309 -17.86 5.28 4.69
N LEU A 310 -18.29 6.01 5.73
CA LEU A 310 -18.90 7.34 5.61
C LEU A 310 -17.98 8.32 4.88
N LEU A 311 -16.71 8.39 5.30
CA LEU A 311 -15.73 9.30 4.69
C LEU A 311 -15.44 8.96 3.22
N LEU A 312 -15.46 7.67 2.87
CA LEU A 312 -15.30 7.22 1.49
C LEU A 312 -16.52 7.56 0.63
N GLN A 313 -17.73 7.50 1.19
CA GLN A 313 -18.98 7.81 0.50
C GLN A 313 -19.32 9.31 0.45
N ALA A 314 -18.66 10.13 1.28
CA ALA A 314 -18.91 11.56 1.34
C ALA A 314 -18.80 12.22 -0.05
N GLY A 315 -19.79 13.04 -0.41
CA GLY A 315 -19.81 13.75 -1.69
C GLY A 315 -18.70 14.79 -1.81
N ARG A 316 -18.30 15.38 -0.67
CA ARG A 316 -17.13 16.26 -0.55
C ARG A 316 -16.04 15.57 0.24
N THR A 317 -14.80 15.71 -0.21
CA THR A 317 -13.64 15.18 0.52
C THR A 317 -13.42 16.01 1.79
N PRO A 318 -13.40 15.40 2.99
CA PRO A 318 -13.10 16.11 4.23
C PRO A 318 -11.71 16.74 4.20
N ARG A 319 -11.58 17.97 4.67
CA ARG A 319 -10.31 18.71 4.71
C ARG A 319 -9.89 19.15 6.11
N SER A 320 -10.78 19.04 7.10
CA SER A 320 -10.47 19.32 8.50
C SER A 320 -11.13 18.34 9.47
N ALA A 321 -10.79 18.40 10.76
CA ALA A 321 -11.45 17.60 11.78
C ALA A 321 -12.95 17.91 11.91
N GLN A 322 -13.36 19.16 11.68
CA GLN A 322 -14.76 19.57 11.69
C GLN A 322 -15.52 18.96 10.50
N ASP A 323 -14.91 18.86 9.31
CA ASP A 323 -15.53 18.15 8.19
C ASP A 323 -15.74 16.66 8.51
N VAL A 324 -14.80 16.02 9.21
CA VAL A 324 -14.95 14.61 9.64
C VAL A 324 -16.10 14.47 10.63
N ALA A 325 -16.20 15.36 11.63
CA ALA A 325 -17.31 15.38 12.57
C ALA A 325 -18.65 15.59 11.86
N ALA A 326 -18.73 16.57 10.94
CA ALA A 326 -19.93 16.83 10.16
C ALA A 326 -20.35 15.63 9.29
N CYS A 327 -19.40 14.85 8.75
CA CYS A 327 -19.71 13.61 8.03
C CYS A 327 -20.34 12.55 8.94
N VAL A 328 -19.90 12.46 10.19
CA VAL A 328 -20.46 11.54 11.20
C VAL A 328 -21.86 11.99 11.62
N GLU A 329 -22.05 13.29 11.84
CA GLU A 329 -23.34 13.88 12.21
C GLU A 329 -24.38 13.77 11.10
N ALA A 330 -23.98 14.00 9.84
CA ALA A 330 -24.85 13.84 8.68
C ALA A 330 -25.35 12.39 8.49
N ALA A 331 -24.64 11.41 9.06
CA ALA A 331 -25.05 10.01 9.10
C ALA A 331 -26.01 9.68 10.27
N GLY A 332 -26.38 10.66 11.08
CA GLY A 332 -27.29 10.50 12.22
C GLY A 332 -26.60 10.04 13.52
N HIS A 333 -25.27 10.14 13.61
CA HIS A 333 -24.53 9.83 14.82
C HIS A 333 -24.11 11.09 15.57
N THR A 334 -24.07 11.04 16.90
CA THR A 334 -23.51 12.14 17.70
C THR A 334 -21.99 12.06 17.71
N ALA A 335 -21.34 13.18 17.36
CA ALA A 335 -19.89 13.31 17.32
C ALA A 335 -19.39 14.24 18.43
N ASP A 336 -18.46 13.77 19.27
CA ASP A 336 -17.74 14.60 20.25
C ASP A 336 -16.32 14.84 19.76
N LEU A 337 -16.04 16.08 19.32
CA LEU A 337 -14.75 16.50 18.79
C LEU A 337 -14.00 17.33 19.84
N ARG A 338 -12.82 16.84 20.25
CA ARG A 338 -11.99 17.48 21.30
C ARG A 338 -10.52 17.53 20.89
N PRO A 339 -9.74 18.53 21.30
CA PRO A 339 -8.29 18.54 21.06
C PRO A 339 -7.61 17.37 21.78
N LEU A 340 -6.57 16.82 21.17
CA LEU A 340 -5.70 15.84 21.83
C LEU A 340 -4.85 16.54 22.92
N PRO A 341 -4.47 15.85 24.02
CA PRO A 341 -3.72 16.46 25.13
C PRO A 341 -2.36 17.07 24.77
N ASN A 342 -1.86 16.85 23.56
CA ASN A 342 -0.59 17.35 23.07
C ASN A 342 -0.75 18.43 22.00
N ASP A 343 -1.97 18.94 21.78
CA ASP A 343 -2.35 19.92 20.76
C ASP A 343 -1.91 19.57 19.33
N ARG A 344 -1.64 18.28 19.07
CA ARG A 344 -1.19 17.77 17.75
C ARG A 344 -2.29 17.01 17.02
N GLY A 345 -3.55 17.41 17.21
CA GLY A 345 -4.70 16.84 16.52
C GLY A 345 -5.95 16.79 17.39
N TRP A 346 -6.91 15.99 16.95
CA TRP A 346 -8.24 15.89 17.52
C TRP A 346 -8.57 14.44 17.86
N ALA A 347 -9.31 14.26 18.96
CA ALA A 347 -10.07 13.05 19.22
C ALA A 347 -11.51 13.28 18.75
N LEU A 348 -12.01 12.40 17.89
CA LEU A 348 -13.40 12.33 17.47
C LEU A 348 -14.03 11.07 18.05
N ASP A 349 -14.84 11.20 19.09
CA ASP A 349 -15.56 10.09 19.68
C ASP A 349 -16.99 10.04 19.14
N VAL A 350 -17.38 8.91 18.55
CA VAL A 350 -18.78 8.67 18.20
C VAL A 350 -19.51 8.18 19.45
N ILE A 351 -20.57 8.87 19.84
CA ILE A 351 -21.34 8.52 21.04
C ILE A 351 -22.30 7.37 20.69
N ALA A 352 -22.15 6.25 21.39
CA ALA A 352 -23.06 5.12 21.27
C ALA A 352 -24.42 5.51 21.88
N GLY A 353 -25.46 5.48 21.05
CA GLY A 353 -26.86 5.57 21.48
C GLY A 353 -27.34 4.31 22.17
#